data_AF-A0A7Y0N361-F1
#
_entry.id   AF-A0A7Y0N361-F1
#
_cell.length_a   1.000
_cell.length_b   1.000
_cell.length_c   1.000
_cell.angle_alpha   90.00
_cell.angle_beta   90.00
_cell.angle_gamma   90.00
#
_symmetry.space_group_name_H-M   'P 1'
#
loop_
_entity.id
_entity.type
_entity.pdbx_description
1 polymer ?
#
loop_
_entity_poly.entity_id
_entity_poly.type
_entity_poly.pdbx_seq_one_letter_code
_entity_poly.pdbx_strand_id
1 'polypeptide(L)'
;YITHQFDGQQLARLDVQWQHGDTLLHASMNRHFGITNERVQACYANQAFEFESFVEGKLWQDNQERKLNLKDWTPMLTSKGFHAMLFDWFKVVESGKLATNTVQRNIASHQLAEQICQRIEQAVHCN
;
A
#
# COMPACT_ATOMS: atom_id res chain seq x y z
N TYR A 1 -2.52 -15.71 -2.55
CA TYR A 1 -2.99 -15.73 -3.95
C TYR A 1 -2.27 -14.64 -4.73
N ILE A 2 -1.71 -14.99 -5.89
CA ILE A 2 -1.07 -14.04 -6.80
C ILE A 2 -1.76 -14.19 -8.15
N THR A 3 -2.32 -13.10 -8.66
CA THR A 3 -2.93 -13.01 -9.99
C THR A 3 -2.18 -11.96 -10.78
N HIS A 4 -1.89 -12.24 -12.04
CA HIS A 4 -1.16 -11.32 -12.90
C HIS A 4 -1.74 -11.32 -14.32
N GLN A 5 -1.57 -10.20 -15.01
CA GLN A 5 -1.93 -10.04 -16.41
C GLN A 5 -0.78 -9.33 -17.14
N PHE A 6 -0.41 -9.85 -18.30
CA PHE A 6 0.52 -9.22 -19.21
C PHE A 6 -0.22 -8.49 -20.34
N ASP A 7 0.37 -7.39 -20.82
CA ASP A 7 0.09 -6.83 -22.14
C ASP A 7 1.37 -6.98 -22.98
N GLY A 8 1.30 -7.81 -24.01
CA GLY A 8 2.47 -8.30 -24.73
C GLY A 8 3.49 -8.93 -23.77
N GLN A 9 4.68 -8.34 -23.70
CA GLN A 9 5.78 -8.81 -22.83
C GLN A 9 5.88 -8.05 -21.50
N GLN A 10 4.98 -7.10 -21.22
CA GLN A 10 5.04 -6.26 -20.03
C GLN A 10 3.94 -6.62 -19.03
N LEU A 11 4.28 -6.60 -17.74
CA LEU A 11 3.31 -6.82 -16.67
C LEU A 11 2.36 -5.61 -16.57
N ALA A 12 1.08 -5.83 -16.89
CA ALA A 12 0.04 -4.80 -16.92
C ALA A 12 -0.71 -4.70 -15.58
N ARG A 13 -1.05 -5.85 -14.96
CA ARG A 13 -1.72 -5.91 -13.66
C ARG A 13 -1.12 -6.99 -12.77
N LEU A 14 -1.05 -6.69 -11.47
CA LEU A 14 -0.63 -7.61 -10.42
C LEU A 14 -1.54 -7.44 -9.20
N ASP A 15 -2.05 -8.56 -8.70
CA ASP A 15 -2.80 -8.67 -7.46
C ASP A 15 -2.13 -9.69 -6.55
N VAL A 16 -1.80 -9.27 -5.33
CA VAL A 16 -1.21 -10.12 -4.29
C VAL A 16 -2.08 -10.03 -3.05
N GLN A 17 -2.68 -11.15 -2.66
CA GLN A 17 -3.57 -11.25 -1.51
C GLN A 17 -3.14 -12.38 -0.59
N TRP A 18 -3.10 -12.11 0.71
CA TRP A 18 -2.89 -13.12 1.73
C TRP A 18 -3.60 -12.73 3.03
N GLN A 19 -3.77 -13.70 3.92
CA GLN A 19 -4.38 -13.49 5.22
C GLN A 19 -3.35 -13.73 6.31
N HIS A 20 -3.37 -12.89 7.35
CA HIS A 20 -2.57 -13.06 8.55
C HIS A 20 -3.46 -12.90 9.78
N GLY A 21 -3.72 -14.00 10.48
CA GLY A 21 -4.75 -14.04 11.53
C GLY A 21 -6.12 -13.68 10.96
N ASP A 22 -6.79 -12.71 11.58
CA ASP A 22 -8.11 -12.22 11.15
C ASP A 22 -8.04 -11.09 10.10
N THR A 23 -6.83 -10.74 9.64
CA THR A 23 -6.61 -9.62 8.73
C THR A 23 -6.34 -10.11 7.31
N LEU A 24 -7.22 -9.75 6.37
CA LEU A 24 -6.97 -9.90 4.94
C LEU A 24 -6.15 -8.71 4.41
N LEU A 25 -5.03 -9.00 3.76
CA LEU A 25 -4.15 -8.02 3.14
C LEU A 25 -4.18 -8.20 1.63
N HIS A 26 -4.36 -7.09 0.90
CA HIS A 26 -4.47 -7.11 -0.55
C HIS A 26 -3.72 -5.90 -1.15
N ALA A 27 -2.75 -6.19 -2.01
CA ALA A 27 -2.04 -5.22 -2.84
C ALA A 27 -2.42 -5.44 -4.30
N SER A 28 -3.06 -4.43 -4.91
CA SER A 28 -3.50 -4.45 -6.32
C SER A 28 -2.84 -3.28 -7.06
N MET A 29 -2.16 -3.57 -8.16
CA MET A 29 -1.60 -2.57 -9.06
C MET A 29 -2.01 -2.89 -10.48
N ASN A 30 -2.77 -2.00 -11.11
CA ASN A 30 -3.13 -2.07 -12.53
C ASN A 30 -2.58 -0.86 -13.26
N ARG A 31 -1.52 -1.06 -14.05
CA ARG A 31 -0.89 0.00 -14.84
C ARG A 31 -1.65 0.29 -16.13
N HIS A 32 -2.57 -0.59 -16.52
CA HIS A 32 -3.47 -0.44 -17.67
C HIS A 32 -4.88 -0.03 -17.21
N PHE A 33 -4.97 0.57 -16.02
CA PHE A 33 -6.22 1.15 -15.53
C PHE A 33 -6.57 2.41 -16.34
N GLY A 34 -7.86 2.75 -16.40
CA GLY A 34 -8.33 3.88 -17.22
C GLY A 34 -7.88 5.27 -16.75
N ILE A 35 -7.30 5.36 -15.54
CA ILE A 35 -6.74 6.58 -14.95
C ILE A 35 -5.60 6.22 -14.00
N THR A 36 -4.61 7.11 -13.85
CA THR A 36 -3.61 6.99 -12.79
C THR A 36 -4.19 7.49 -11.48
N ASN A 37 -4.47 6.59 -10.56
CA ASN A 37 -4.90 6.90 -9.20
C ASN A 37 -4.35 5.89 -8.19
N GLU A 38 -4.55 6.19 -6.91
CA GLU A 38 -4.22 5.30 -5.81
C GLU A 38 -5.42 5.29 -4.86
N ARG A 39 -5.82 4.09 -4.42
CA ARG A 39 -6.93 3.92 -3.47
C ARG A 39 -6.49 3.02 -2.34
N VAL A 40 -6.76 3.44 -1.11
CA VAL A 40 -6.50 2.67 0.10
C VAL A 40 -7.82 2.43 0.82
N GLN A 41 -8.11 1.17 1.14
CA GLN A 41 -9.30 0.79 1.90
C GLN A 41 -8.88 0.02 3.16
N ALA A 42 -9.55 0.31 4.28
CA ALA A 42 -9.39 -0.43 5.52
C ALA A 42 -10.76 -0.73 6.12
N CYS A 43 -11.04 -2.02 6.37
CA CYS A 43 -12.32 -2.49 6.89
C CYS A 43 -12.12 -3.16 8.24
N TYR A 44 -12.92 -2.76 9.21
CA TYR A 44 -12.94 -3.24 10.58
C TYR A 44 -14.36 -3.65 10.97
N ALA A 45 -14.54 -4.13 12.21
CA ALA A 45 -15.87 -4.41 12.74
C ALA A 45 -16.71 -3.12 12.79
N ASN A 46 -17.82 -3.10 12.04
CA ASN A 46 -18.78 -1.99 11.97
C ASN A 46 -18.19 -0.64 11.52
N GLN A 47 -17.02 -0.65 10.88
CA GLN A 47 -16.34 0.57 10.44
C GLN A 47 -15.50 0.31 9.19
N ALA A 48 -15.56 1.20 8.21
CA ALA A 48 -14.71 1.14 7.03
C ALA A 48 -14.22 2.52 6.61
N PHE A 49 -13.02 2.57 6.03
CA PHE A 49 -12.38 3.76 5.49
C PHE A 49 -12.01 3.51 4.03
N GLU A 50 -12.20 4.51 3.18
CA GLU A 50 -11.66 4.54 1.81
C GLU A 50 -11.04 5.91 1.53
N PHE A 51 -9.82 5.91 1.02
CA PHE A 51 -9.11 7.11 0.61
C PHE A 51 -8.82 7.00 -0.89
N GLU A 52 -9.27 7.99 -1.66
CA GLU A 52 -9.00 8.09 -3.10
C GLU A 52 -7.81 9.03 -3.40
N SER A 53 -7.26 9.65 -2.35
CA SER A 53 -6.05 10.46 -2.37
C SER A 53 -5.45 10.57 -0.96
N PHE A 54 -4.34 11.29 -0.83
CA PHE A 54 -3.74 11.60 0.48
C PHE A 54 -4.42 12.75 1.24
N VAL A 55 -5.43 13.40 0.65
CA VAL A 55 -6.06 14.60 1.25
C VAL A 55 -7.54 14.43 1.55
N GLU A 56 -8.20 13.40 1.02
CA GLU A 56 -9.61 13.15 1.30
C GLU A 56 -9.95 11.66 1.29
N GLY A 57 -11.03 11.32 1.98
CA GLY A 57 -11.56 9.97 2.06
C GLY A 57 -12.99 9.93 2.62
N LYS A 58 -13.47 8.72 2.85
CA LYS A 58 -14.79 8.41 3.38
C LYS A 58 -14.66 7.49 4.58
N LEU A 59 -15.54 7.68 5.55
CA LEU A 59 -15.73 6.82 6.70
C LEU A 59 -17.16 6.32 6.71
N TRP A 60 -17.34 5.01 6.69
CA TRP A 60 -18.63 4.36 6.94
C TRP A 60 -18.66 3.81 8.35
N GLN A 61 -19.62 4.26 9.16
CA GLN A 61 -19.84 3.81 10.54
C GLN A 61 -21.28 4.09 10.94
N ASP A 62 -21.89 3.22 11.76
CA ASP A 62 -23.27 3.37 12.25
C ASP A 62 -24.30 3.59 11.12
N ASN A 63 -24.09 2.91 9.99
CA ASN A 63 -24.88 3.04 8.77
C ASN A 63 -24.89 4.47 8.18
N GLN A 64 -23.83 5.25 8.38
CA GLN A 64 -23.66 6.59 7.85
C GLN A 64 -22.31 6.73 7.15
N GLU A 65 -22.29 7.53 6.08
CA GLU A 65 -21.06 7.97 5.41
C GLU A 65 -20.67 9.37 5.92
N ARG A 66 -19.40 9.55 6.25
CA ARG A 66 -18.80 10.85 6.61
C ARG A 66 -17.60 11.13 5.73
N LYS A 67 -17.51 12.34 5.19
CA LYS A 67 -16.34 12.80 4.45
C LYS A 67 -15.19 13.08 5.42
N LEU A 68 -14.02 12.56 5.11
CA LEU A 68 -12.76 12.87 5.77
C LEU A 68 -11.96 13.81 4.87
N ASN A 69 -11.41 14.89 5.43
CA ASN A 69 -10.52 15.79 4.70
C ASN A 69 -9.30 16.09 5.57
N LEU A 70 -8.16 16.18 4.92
CA LEU A 70 -6.98 16.81 5.49
C LEU A 70 -7.26 18.31 5.66
N LYS A 71 -6.67 18.91 6.68
CA LYS A 71 -6.83 20.35 6.94
C LYS A 71 -6.39 21.17 5.73
N ASP A 72 -7.15 22.23 5.45
CA ASP A 72 -6.77 23.23 4.46
C ASP A 72 -5.38 23.79 4.74
N TRP A 73 -4.68 24.19 3.67
CA TRP A 73 -3.32 24.74 3.72
C TRP A 73 -2.23 23.78 4.17
N THR A 74 -2.51 22.47 4.25
CA THR A 74 -1.46 21.48 4.49
C THR A 74 -0.53 21.40 3.27
N PRO A 75 0.80 21.57 3.43
CA PRO A 75 1.73 21.48 2.30
C PRO A 75 1.68 20.12 1.62
N MET A 76 1.84 20.08 0.29
CA MET A 76 1.72 18.84 -0.50
C MET A 76 2.70 17.74 -0.07
N LEU A 77 3.96 18.08 0.22
CA LEU A 77 4.93 17.09 0.72
C LEU A 77 4.57 16.59 2.12
N THR A 78 3.92 17.43 2.93
CA THR A 78 3.38 17.01 4.23
C THR A 78 2.21 16.05 4.04
N SER A 79 1.28 16.31 3.11
CA SER A 79 0.14 15.42 2.84
C SER A 79 0.58 14.05 2.33
N LYS A 80 1.65 13.99 1.53
CA LYS A 80 2.28 12.73 1.08
C LYS A 80 3.16 12.05 2.14
N GLY A 81 3.23 12.58 3.36
CA GLY A 81 3.98 11.97 4.47
C GLY A 81 5.50 12.19 4.47
N PHE A 82 6.07 12.94 3.52
CA PHE A 82 7.52 13.16 3.45
C PHE A 82 8.09 13.82 4.69
N HIS A 83 7.40 14.84 5.23
CA HIS A 83 7.85 15.50 6.46
C HIS A 83 7.89 14.52 7.63
N ALA A 84 6.83 13.72 7.81
CA ALA A 84 6.77 12.72 8.88
C ALA A 84 7.90 11.69 8.76
N MET A 85 8.16 11.21 7.54
CA MET A 85 9.24 10.27 7.26
C MET A 85 10.63 10.87 7.57
N LEU A 86 10.87 12.13 7.19
CA LEU A 86 12.15 12.80 7.46
C LEU A 86 12.37 13.04 8.95
N PHE A 87 11.34 13.45 9.70
CA PHE A 87 11.46 13.62 11.14
C PHE A 87 11.71 12.30 11.87
N ASP A 88 11.10 11.20 11.43
CA ASP A 88 11.41 9.87 11.95
C ASP A 88 12.87 9.48 11.65
N TRP A 89 13.31 9.72 10.41
CA TRP A 89 14.69 9.47 10.01
C TRP A 89 15.72 10.27 10.84
N PHE A 90 15.48 11.56 11.09
CA PHE A 90 16.38 12.35 11.93
C PHE A 90 16.51 11.79 13.34
N LYS A 91 15.42 11.32 13.95
CA LYS A 91 15.46 10.65 15.26
C LYS A 91 16.30 9.37 15.23
N VAL A 92 16.21 8.60 14.15
CA VAL A 92 17.05 7.40 13.96
C VAL A 92 18.52 7.78 13.91
N VAL A 93 18.88 8.81 13.13
CA VAL A 93 20.26 9.29 13.00
C VAL A 93 20.78 9.82 14.34
N GLU A 94 20.02 10.67 15.01
CA GLU A 94 20.40 11.28 16.30
C GLU A 94 20.56 10.22 17.41
N SER A 95 19.68 9.22 17.45
CA SER A 95 19.75 8.16 18.46
C SER A 95 20.74 7.05 18.11
N GLY A 96 21.19 6.97 16.85
CA GLY A 96 21.99 5.88 16.32
C GLY A 96 21.30 4.52 16.36
N LYS A 97 19.96 4.49 16.48
CA LYS A 97 19.16 3.26 16.66
C LYS A 97 18.00 3.24 15.69
N LEU A 98 17.83 2.09 15.04
CA LEU A 98 16.66 1.77 14.22
C LEU A 98 15.90 0.62 14.87
N ALA A 99 14.57 0.76 14.94
CA ALA A 99 13.72 -0.26 15.53
C ALA A 99 13.82 -1.58 14.73
N THR A 100 13.99 -2.70 15.44
CA THR A 100 14.19 -4.02 14.82
C THR A 100 13.02 -4.44 13.93
N ASN A 101 11.78 -4.10 14.32
CA ASN A 101 10.59 -4.38 13.51
C ASN A 101 10.61 -3.63 12.17
N THR A 102 11.15 -2.42 12.11
CA THR A 102 11.33 -1.67 10.85
C THR A 102 12.33 -2.38 9.94
N VAL A 103 13.47 -2.83 10.49
CA VAL A 103 14.46 -3.60 9.72
C VAL A 103 13.84 -4.90 9.18
N GLN A 104 13.14 -5.64 10.03
CA GLN A 104 12.49 -6.90 9.64
C GLN A 104 11.42 -6.67 8.57
N ARG A 105 10.58 -5.63 8.72
CA ARG A 105 9.59 -5.24 7.71
C ARG A 105 10.25 -4.91 6.37
N ASN A 106 11.34 -4.15 6.39
CA ASN A 106 12.06 -3.78 5.17
C ASN A 106 12.60 -5.02 4.45
N ILE A 107 13.28 -5.91 5.17
CA ILE A 107 13.81 -7.16 4.60
C ILE A 107 12.68 -8.04 4.06
N ALA A 108 11.64 -8.28 4.87
CA ALA A 108 10.52 -9.14 4.48
C ALA A 108 9.79 -8.61 3.24
N SER A 109 9.65 -7.29 3.09
CA SER A 109 8.98 -6.70 1.93
C SER A 109 9.78 -6.90 0.63
N HIS A 110 11.12 -6.80 0.69
CA HIS A 110 11.98 -7.08 -0.45
C HIS A 110 12.01 -8.58 -0.78
N GLN A 111 12.06 -9.45 0.23
CA GLN A 111 11.98 -10.90 0.03
C GLN A 111 10.65 -11.32 -0.62
N LEU A 112 9.54 -10.71 -0.20
CA LEU A 112 8.24 -10.94 -0.82
C LEU A 112 8.23 -10.48 -2.28
N ALA A 113 8.77 -9.30 -2.58
CA ALA A 113 8.89 -8.80 -3.95
C ALA A 113 9.69 -9.76 -4.84
N GLU A 114 10.84 -10.25 -4.36
CA GLU A 114 11.67 -11.22 -5.06
C GLU A 114 10.92 -12.53 -5.35
N GLN A 115 10.21 -13.06 -4.34
CA GLN A 115 9.41 -14.28 -4.51
C GLN A 115 8.27 -14.09 -5.52
N ILE A 116 7.66 -12.91 -5.56
CA ILE A 116 6.64 -12.57 -6.55
C ILE A 116 7.24 -12.56 -7.96
N CYS A 117 8.39 -11.90 -8.15
CA CYS A 117 9.10 -11.86 -9.43
C CYS A 117 9.39 -13.29 -9.94
N GLN A 118 10.05 -14.10 -9.11
CA GLN A 118 10.39 -15.48 -9.45
C GLN A 118 9.14 -16.30 -9.81
N ARG A 119 8.05 -16.15 -9.06
CA ARG A 119 6.81 -16.88 -9.30
C ARG A 119 6.13 -16.49 -10.62
N ILE A 120 6.22 -15.23 -11.01
CA ILE A 120 5.67 -14.72 -12.28
C ILE A 120 6.54 -15.17 -13.44
N GLU A 121 7.87 -15.02 -13.34
CA GLU A 121 8.82 -15.47 -14.37
C GLU A 121 8.67 -16.96 -14.68
N GLN A 122 8.58 -17.80 -13.65
CA GLN A 122 8.31 -19.25 -13.82
C GLN A 122 6.98 -19.51 -14.53
N ALA A 123 5.94 -18.74 -14.22
CA ALA A 123 4.64 -18.89 -14.87
C ALA A 123 4.67 -18.50 -16.36
N VAL A 124 5.49 -17.52 -16.72
CA VAL A 124 5.68 -17.08 -18.11
C VAL A 124 6.52 -18.08 -18.90
N HIS A 125 7.54 -18.69 -18.29
CA HIS A 125 8.40 -19.67 -18.96
C HIS A 125 7.77 -21.06 -19.14
N CYS A 126 6.76 -21.41 -18.36
CA CYS A 126 6.04 -22.69 -18.46
C CYS A 126 4.81 -22.64 -19.39
N ASN A 127 4.46 -21.45 -19.92
CA ASN A 127 3.42 -21.24 -20.92
C ASN A 127 4.03 -21.05 -22.31
#